data_AF-A0A142XKL7-F1
#
_entry.id   AF-A0A142XKL7-F1
#
_cell.length_a   1.000
_cell.length_b   1.000
_cell.length_c   1.000
_cell.angle_alpha   90.00
_cell.angle_beta   90.00
_cell.angle_gamma   90.00
#
_symmetry.space_group_name_H-M   'P 1'
#
loop_
_entity.id
_entity.type
_entity.pdbx_description
1 polymer ?
#
loop_
_entity_poly.entity_id
_entity_poly.type
_entity_poly.pdbx_seq_one_letter_code
_entity_poly.pdbx_strand_id
1 'polypeptide(L)' 'MPTVADNLNATIAGYAAALAADSVNPQPSYELDGKRVDRNQWREGLQKLIDALQKTVNAQAPYIVSTKMVL' A
#
# COMPACT_ATOMS: atom_id res chain seq x y z
N MET A 1 3.36 -14.00 17.62
CA MET A 1 2.55 -12.78 17.37
C MET A 1 3.08 -12.13 16.11
N PRO A 2 2.22 -11.61 15.22
CA PRO A 2 2.67 -10.88 14.04
C PRO A 2 3.45 -9.64 14.47
N THR A 3 4.56 -9.36 13.77
CA THR A 3 5.34 -8.15 14.01
C THR A 3 4.61 -6.93 13.45
N VAL A 4 5.05 -5.73 13.82
CA VAL A 4 4.55 -4.50 13.22
C VAL A 4 4.77 -4.52 11.70
N ALA A 5 5.94 -4.98 11.24
CA ALA A 5 6.24 -5.11 9.82
C ALA A 5 5.29 -6.08 9.09
N ASP A 6 4.91 -7.20 9.72
CA ASP A 6 3.96 -8.15 9.13
C ASP A 6 2.58 -7.53 8.94
N ASN A 7 2.09 -6.75 9.92
CA ASN A 7 0.81 -6.05 9.83
C ASN A 7 0.83 -4.96 8.76
N LEU A 8 1.94 -4.23 8.62
CA LEU A 8 2.10 -3.22 7.57
C LEU A 8 2.13 -3.86 6.18
N ASN A 9 2.87 -4.97 6.01
CA ASN A 9 2.92 -5.72 4.75
C ASN A 9 1.55 -6.31 4.37
N ALA A 10 0.80 -6.83 5.34
CA ALA A 10 -0.58 -7.29 5.11
C ALA A 10 -1.50 -6.15 4.64
N THR A 11 -1.33 -4.95 5.23
CA THR A 11 -2.10 -3.76 4.83
C THR A 11 -1.75 -3.31 3.40
N ILE A 12 -0.47 -3.27 3.06
CA ILE A 12 0.02 -2.98 1.70
C ILE A 12 -0.60 -3.96 0.69
N ALA A 13 -0.56 -5.26 0.99
CA ALA A 13 -1.12 -6.29 0.13
C ALA A 13 -2.64 -6.11 -0.08
N GLY A 14 -3.38 -5.76 0.98
CA GLY A 14 -4.81 -5.48 0.89
C GLY A 14 -5.14 -4.29 -0.01
N TYR A 15 -4.38 -3.20 0.10
CA TYR A 15 -4.55 -2.02 -0.76
C TYR A 15 -4.17 -2.30 -2.22
N ALA A 16 -3.08 -3.03 -2.45
CA ALA A 16 -2.67 -3.44 -3.78
C ALA A 16 -3.73 -4.37 -4.44
N ALA A 17 -4.31 -5.28 -3.66
CA ALA A 17 -5.38 -6.15 -4.13
C ALA A 17 -6.65 -5.35 -4.49
N ALA A 18 -7.00 -4.32 -3.71
CA ALA A 18 -8.12 -3.44 -4.03
C ALA A 18 -7.90 -2.66 -5.33
N LEU A 19 -6.69 -2.14 -5.57
CA LEU A 19 -6.33 -1.49 -6.83
C LEU A 19 -6.38 -2.47 -8.02
N ALA A 20 -5.85 -3.68 -7.84
CA ALA A 20 -5.88 -4.71 -8.87
C ALA A 20 -7.31 -5.11 -9.23
N ALA A 21 -8.15 -5.34 -8.23
CA ALA A 21 -9.56 -5.67 -8.43
C ALA A 21 -10.31 -4.55 -9.19
N ASP A 22 -10.06 -3.29 -8.82
CA ASP A 22 -10.64 -2.15 -9.51
C ASP A 22 -10.06 -1.93 -10.92
N SER A 23 -8.80 -2.31 -11.17
CA SER A 23 -8.23 -2.27 -12.52
C SER A 23 -8.85 -3.34 -13.44
N VAL A 24 -9.22 -4.50 -12.90
CA VAL A 24 -9.89 -5.58 -13.64
C VAL A 24 -11.34 -5.22 -13.92
N ASN A 25 -12.02 -4.57 -12.98
CA ASN A 25 -13.39 -4.10 -13.13
C ASN A 25 -13.55 -2.66 -12.64
N PRO A 26 -13.23 -1.66 -13.49
CA PRO A 26 -13.26 -0.25 -13.11
C PRO A 26 -14.63 0.19 -12.63
N GLN A 27 -14.70 0.64 -11.39
CA GLN A 27 -15.94 1.23 -10.86
C GLN A 27 -16.07 2.71 -11.27
N PRO A 28 -17.30 3.20 -11.45
CA PRO A 28 -17.53 4.62 -11.63
C PRO A 28 -17.34 5.38 -10.30
N SER A 29 -17.17 6.69 -10.41
CA SER A 29 -17.32 7.59 -9.25
C SER A 29 -18.74 7.47 -8.68
N TYR A 30 -18.88 7.55 -7.36
CA TYR A 30 -20.16 7.37 -6.67
C TYR A 30 -20.36 8.42 -5.58
N GLU A 31 -21.57 8.53 -5.06
CA GLU A 31 -21.87 9.38 -3.90
C GLU A 31 -22.14 8.51 -2.68
N LEU A 32 -21.57 8.90 -1.54
CA LEU A 32 -21.77 8.26 -0.25
C LEU A 32 -21.93 9.35 0.81
N ASP A 33 -23.02 9.28 1.58
CA ASP A 33 -23.34 10.25 2.64
C ASP A 33 -23.28 11.72 2.20
N GLY A 34 -23.80 12.00 1.00
CA GLY A 34 -23.81 13.34 0.41
C GLY A 34 -22.43 13.83 -0.06
N LYS A 35 -21.42 12.96 -0.07
CA LYS A 35 -20.07 13.26 -0.57
C LYS A 35 -19.80 12.47 -1.85
N ARG A 36 -19.34 13.17 -2.87
CA ARG A 36 -18.84 12.53 -4.09
C ARG A 36 -17.49 11.90 -3.82
N VAL A 37 -17.39 10.61 -4.09
CA VAL A 37 -16.14 9.84 -4.13
C VAL A 37 -15.74 9.71 -5.59
N ASP A 38 -14.73 10.46 -5.99
CA ASP A 38 -14.13 10.28 -7.31
C ASP A 38 -13.25 9.04 -7.34
N ARG A 39 -13.50 8.14 -8.29
CA ARG A 39 -12.77 6.87 -8.33
C ARG A 39 -11.31 7.04 -8.69
N ASN A 40 -10.95 8.02 -9.53
CA ASN A 40 -9.55 8.30 -9.85
C ASN A 40 -8.82 8.83 -8.62
N GLN A 41 -9.43 9.77 -7.89
CA GLN A 41 -8.87 10.27 -6.63
C GLN A 41 -8.73 9.17 -5.58
N TRP A 42 -9.67 8.23 -5.53
CA TRP A 42 -9.58 7.06 -4.65
C TRP A 42 -8.39 6.16 -5.02
N ARG A 43 -8.17 5.87 -6.31
CA ARG A 43 -7.01 5.08 -6.78
C ARG A 43 -5.69 5.76 -6.43
N GLU A 44 -5.58 7.06 -6.72
CA GLU A 44 -4.39 7.85 -6.40
C GLU A 44 -4.13 7.91 -4.88
N GLY A 45 -5.18 8.05 -4.08
CA GLY A 45 -5.10 8.03 -2.63
C GLY A 45 -4.58 6.70 -2.10
N LEU A 46 -5.09 5.58 -2.61
CA LEU A 46 -4.61 4.24 -2.28
C LEU A 46 -3.15 4.03 -2.64
N GLN A 47 -2.73 4.46 -3.84
CA GLN A 47 -1.32 4.34 -4.25
C GLN A 47 -0.40 5.13 -3.31
N LYS A 48 -0.78 6.37 -2.94
CA LYS A 48 0.00 7.17 -1.98
C LYS A 48 0.10 6.52 -0.60
N LEU A 49 -0.96 5.86 -0.14
CA LEU A 49 -0.95 5.11 1.12
C LEU A 49 -0.02 3.91 1.04
N ILE A 50 -0.06 3.14 -0.04
CA ILE A 50 0.87 2.03 -0.29
C ILE A 50 2.32 2.54 -0.22
N ASP A 51 2.65 3.60 -0.95
CA ASP A 51 4.00 4.16 -0.97
C ASP A 51 4.48 4.62 0.42
N ALA A 52 3.58 5.24 1.21
CA ALA A 52 3.88 5.69 2.57
C ALA A 52 4.11 4.51 3.53
N LEU A 53 3.30 3.45 3.43
CA LEU A 53 3.47 2.23 4.21
C LEU A 53 4.77 1.51 3.83
N GLN A 54 5.09 1.41 2.54
CA GLN A 54 6.33 0.81 2.05
C GLN A 54 7.56 1.54 2.63
N LYS A 55 7.54 2.88 2.64
CA LYS A 55 8.58 3.70 3.26
C LYS A 55 8.72 3.41 4.76
N THR A 56 7.59 3.21 5.45
CA THR A 56 7.57 2.91 6.89
C THR A 56 8.17 1.53 7.17
N VAL A 57 7.81 0.51 6.37
CA VAL A 57 8.39 -0.83 6.46
C VAL A 57 9.91 -0.79 6.24
N ASN A 58 10.36 -0.08 5.20
CA ASN A 58 11.78 0.07 4.90
C ASN A 58 12.54 0.83 6.00
N ALA A 59 11.91 1.80 6.66
CA ALA A 59 12.51 2.51 7.80
C ALA A 59 12.63 1.62 9.04
N GLN A 60 11.71 0.66 9.23
CA GLN A 60 11.75 -0.31 10.33
C GLN A 60 12.73 -1.47 10.09
N ALA A 61 13.11 -1.72 8.85
CA ALA A 61 14.16 -2.67 8.48
C ALA A 61 15.47 -1.92 8.17
N PRO A 62 16.28 -1.53 9.17
CA PRO A 62 17.58 -0.92 8.90
C PRO A 62 18.40 -1.87 8.03
N TYR A 63 18.90 -1.35 6.91
CA TYR A 63 19.72 -2.05 5.92
C TYR A 63 20.59 -3.13 6.57
N ILE A 64 20.32 -4.41 6.28
CA ILE A 64 21.33 -5.45 6.47
C ILE A 64 22.39 -5.18 5.40
N VAL A 65 23.40 -4.39 5.75
CA VAL A 65 24.64 -4.32 4.97
C VAL A 65 25.30 -5.68 5.12
N SER A 66 24.97 -6.61 4.22
CA SER A 66 25.75 -7.82 4.06
C SER A 66 27.06 -7.42 3.39
N THR A 67 28.02 -6.99 4.21
CA THR A 67 29.41 -6.88 3.79
C THR A 67 29.86 -8.31 3.49
N LYS A 68 29.68 -8.76 2.24
CA LYS A 68 30.45 -9.89 1.74
C LYS A 68 31.90 -9.45 1.79
N MET A 69 32.62 -9.82 2.84
CA MET A 69 34.08 -9.81 2.80
C MET A 69 34.46 -10.72 1.64
N VAL A 70 34.92 -10.10 0.56
CA VAL A 70 35.65 -10.79 -0.50
C VAL A 70 37.01 -11.11 0.12
N LEU A 71 37.22 -12.38 0.47
CA LEU A 71 38.53 -12.96 0.77
C LEU A 71 39.25 -13.30 -0.54
#